data_AF-A0A9N9YFI4-F1
#
_entry.id   AF-A0A9N9YFI4-F1
#
_cell.length_a   1.000
_cell.length_b   1.000
_cell.length_c   1.000
_cell.angle_alpha   90.00
_cell.angle_beta   90.00
_cell.angle_gamma   90.00
#
_symmetry.space_group_name_H-M   'P 1'
#
loop_
_entity.id
_entity.type
_entity.pdbx_description
1 polymer ?
#
loop_
_entity_poly.entity_id
_entity_poly.type
_entity_poly.pdbx_seq_one_letter_code
_entity_poly.pdbx_strand_id
1 'polypeptide(L)'
;MRLPDSDNTSCEDAEMPWVPRPDLFGTRPNSWCGVSKEVIDVFGQVLALCRSACDTSRPRSTLTVLATSNVLCDMALAHEFQRELLGMDFDALILQEEDHGFPVQTRDDSTPISHLLLTAEAYRQASLLQLHLSFSDLETKQNRKSSASTPFKIDASQFKGDEQARAEFLLRMTLELVEILIQIPAESGSKSIHPMLYVSAAAGLRYYAWTETQDISSASVPAKETGVITRATLSEDPGLFLPAHSMEISAARKFVWARLSGLQQAFPERTSDSTLRLVKAIWKEYDDSSSGHPCAHWLDVMAETGLGITLW
;
A
#
# COMPACT_ATOMS: atom_id res chain seq x y z
N MET A 1 76.82 33.13 24.63
CA MET A 1 77.49 31.94 24.04
C MET A 1 76.40 30.89 23.83
N ARG A 2 76.17 30.51 22.56
CA ARG A 2 75.32 29.43 22.01
C ARG A 2 73.78 29.51 22.12
N LEU A 3 73.21 29.82 20.94
CA LEU A 3 71.94 29.45 20.26
C LEU A 3 70.76 28.85 21.06
N PRO A 4 69.52 29.25 20.72
CA PRO A 4 68.37 28.35 20.70
C PRO A 4 67.98 27.98 19.27
N ASP A 5 67.70 26.69 19.10
CA ASP A 5 67.18 26.06 17.89
C ASP A 5 65.72 26.44 17.60
N SER A 6 65.41 26.18 16.34
CA SER A 6 64.26 26.43 15.49
C SER A 6 62.88 25.95 15.96
N ASP A 7 61.88 26.65 15.40
CA ASP A 7 60.55 26.19 14.97
C ASP A 7 59.55 25.70 16.02
N ASN A 8 58.51 26.51 16.22
CA ASN A 8 57.15 25.96 16.31
C ASN A 8 56.15 26.97 15.73
N THR A 9 55.93 26.84 14.42
CA THR A 9 54.88 27.55 13.67
C THR A 9 53.70 26.60 13.51
N SER A 10 52.53 27.02 14.02
CA SER A 10 51.17 26.65 13.59
C SER A 10 50.67 25.19 13.72
N CYS A 11 49.33 25.10 13.71
CA CYS A 11 48.46 23.93 13.59
C CYS A 11 48.17 23.15 14.88
N GLU A 12 46.95 23.33 15.39
CA GLU A 12 45.97 22.24 15.52
C GLU A 12 44.57 22.82 15.85
N ASP A 13 44.04 23.65 14.94
CA ASP A 13 42.60 23.60 14.67
C ASP A 13 42.40 22.32 13.86
N ALA A 14 42.20 21.20 14.56
CA ALA A 14 41.80 19.97 13.91
C ALA A 14 40.36 20.14 13.41
N GLU A 15 40.22 20.73 12.22
CA GLU A 15 39.07 20.49 11.35
C GLU A 15 38.85 18.98 11.33
N MET A 16 37.79 18.54 12.01
CA MET A 16 37.27 17.19 11.88
C MET A 16 37.09 16.94 10.38
N PRO A 17 37.77 15.93 9.81
CA PRO A 17 37.59 15.62 8.41
C PRO A 17 36.11 15.35 8.20
N TRP A 18 35.50 16.12 7.31
CA TRP A 18 34.13 15.93 6.87
C TRP A 18 34.04 14.51 6.29
N VAL A 19 33.65 13.54 7.12
CA VAL A 19 33.36 12.20 6.67
C VAL A 19 32.02 12.30 5.96
N PRO A 20 31.95 12.13 4.63
CA PRO A 20 30.67 12.04 3.96
C PRO A 20 29.97 10.82 4.55
N ARG A 21 28.84 11.02 5.24
CA ARG A 21 27.94 9.90 5.54
C ARG A 21 27.47 9.38 4.18
N PRO A 22 27.71 8.11 3.85
CA PRO A 22 27.04 7.51 2.70
C PRO A 22 25.54 7.56 3.00
N ASP A 23 24.76 8.00 2.00
CA ASP A 23 23.34 7.68 1.85
C ASP A 23 22.29 8.58 2.56
N LEU A 24 22.51 9.90 2.66
CA LEU A 24 21.42 10.85 2.96
C LEU A 24 21.14 11.90 1.88
N PHE A 25 21.76 11.78 0.70
CA PHE A 25 21.55 12.70 -0.42
C PHE A 25 20.51 12.13 -1.39
N GLY A 26 19.26 12.57 -1.26
CA GLY A 26 18.18 12.30 -2.25
C GLY A 26 16.77 12.04 -1.69
N THR A 27 16.60 12.10 -0.37
CA THR A 27 15.46 11.50 0.35
C THR A 27 14.26 12.43 0.61
N ARG A 28 14.29 13.68 0.15
CA ARG A 28 13.35 14.73 0.60
C ARG A 28 12.45 15.27 -0.51
N PRO A 29 11.13 15.39 -0.28
CA PRO A 29 10.30 16.28 -1.06
C PRO A 29 10.79 17.71 -0.82
N ASN A 30 11.24 18.40 -1.87
CA ASN A 30 11.70 19.78 -1.76
C ASN A 30 11.16 20.60 -2.92
N SER A 31 11.21 21.92 -2.76
CA SER A 31 10.65 22.88 -3.72
C SER A 31 11.28 22.87 -5.11
N TRP A 32 12.47 22.26 -5.26
CA TRP A 32 13.20 22.16 -6.52
C TRP A 32 13.06 20.79 -7.19
N CYS A 33 12.71 19.74 -6.44
CA CYS A 33 12.59 18.36 -6.93
C CYS A 33 11.15 17.81 -6.96
N GLY A 34 10.22 18.41 -6.21
CA GLY A 34 8.88 17.86 -6.00
C GLY A 34 8.85 16.83 -4.88
N VAL A 35 8.47 15.59 -5.17
CA VAL A 35 8.42 14.47 -4.21
C VAL A 35 9.80 13.81 -4.08
N SER A 36 10.11 13.21 -2.92
CA SER A 36 11.35 12.46 -2.70
C SER A 36 11.56 11.43 -3.81
N LYS A 37 12.75 11.44 -4.42
CA LYS A 37 13.11 10.47 -5.46
C LYS A 37 13.14 9.05 -4.90
N GLU A 38 13.67 8.89 -3.68
CA GLU A 38 13.83 7.61 -3.02
C GLU A 38 12.52 6.83 -2.92
N VAL A 39 11.45 7.45 -2.42
CA VAL A 39 10.16 6.75 -2.26
C VAL A 39 9.54 6.37 -3.61
N ILE A 40 9.75 7.16 -4.66
CA ILE A 40 9.27 6.85 -6.01
C ILE A 40 10.10 5.71 -6.62
N ASP A 41 11.42 5.72 -6.45
CA ASP A 41 12.31 4.67 -6.92
C ASP A 41 12.02 3.33 -6.22
N VAL A 42 11.85 3.35 -4.89
CA VAL A 42 11.47 2.17 -4.10
C VAL A 42 10.09 1.66 -4.52
N PHE A 43 9.11 2.55 -4.72
CA PHE A 43 7.79 2.15 -5.24
C PHE A 43 7.90 1.46 -6.60
N GLY A 44 8.71 1.98 -7.51
CA GLY A 44 8.96 1.37 -8.82
C GLY A 44 9.61 -0.02 -8.71
N GLN A 45 10.60 -0.17 -7.82
CA GLN A 45 11.27 -1.45 -7.56
C GLN A 45 10.32 -2.47 -6.92
N VAL A 46 9.49 -2.04 -5.97
CA VAL A 46 8.43 -2.87 -5.37
C VAL A 46 7.47 -3.37 -6.44
N LEU A 47 7.00 -2.52 -7.34
CA LEU A 47 6.12 -2.94 -8.43
C LEU A 47 6.79 -3.93 -9.38
N ALA A 48 8.07 -3.75 -9.68
CA ALA A 48 8.84 -4.68 -10.49
C ALA A 48 8.98 -6.05 -9.81
N LEU A 49 9.25 -6.05 -8.50
CA LEU A 49 9.31 -7.27 -7.67
C LEU A 49 7.94 -7.97 -7.63
N CYS A 50 6.85 -7.25 -7.35
CA CYS A 50 5.49 -7.78 -7.34
C CYS A 50 5.15 -8.43 -8.69
N ARG A 51 5.55 -7.82 -9.81
CA ARG A 51 5.34 -8.37 -11.15
C ARG A 51 6.13 -9.66 -11.38
N SER A 52 7.40 -9.71 -10.99
CA SER A 52 8.23 -10.92 -11.05
C SER A 52 7.62 -12.08 -10.25
N ALA A 53 7.13 -11.77 -9.05
CA ALA A 53 6.45 -12.75 -8.19
C ALA A 53 5.15 -13.27 -8.82
N CYS A 54 4.34 -12.39 -9.43
CA CYS A 54 3.12 -12.80 -10.15
C CYS A 54 3.45 -13.73 -11.33
N ASP A 55 4.45 -13.37 -12.14
CA ASP A 55 4.89 -14.19 -13.29
C ASP A 55 5.36 -15.59 -12.84
N THR A 56 6.01 -15.68 -11.68
CA THR A 56 6.49 -16.95 -11.11
C THR A 56 5.36 -17.83 -10.57
N SER A 57 4.32 -17.21 -10.02
CA SER A 57 3.15 -17.90 -9.44
C SER A 57 2.15 -18.44 -10.47
N ARG A 58 2.34 -18.09 -11.74
CA ARG A 58 1.40 -18.41 -12.82
C ARG A 58 1.27 -19.95 -12.99
N PRO A 59 0.05 -20.49 -13.19
CA PRO A 59 -0.25 -21.94 -13.17
C PRO A 59 0.45 -22.82 -14.21
N ARG A 60 1.30 -22.23 -15.08
CA ARG A 60 2.16 -22.95 -16.04
C ARG A 60 3.61 -23.12 -15.55
N SER A 61 3.95 -22.58 -14.38
CA SER A 61 5.29 -22.68 -13.80
C SER A 61 5.53 -24.10 -13.26
N THR A 62 6.53 -24.80 -13.80
CA THR A 62 6.93 -26.10 -13.27
C THR A 62 7.66 -25.90 -11.95
N LEU A 63 7.26 -26.65 -10.91
CA LEU A 63 7.94 -26.62 -9.62
C LEU A 63 9.36 -27.18 -9.80
N THR A 64 10.33 -26.27 -9.85
CA THR A 64 11.76 -26.58 -9.98
C THR A 64 12.52 -26.02 -8.80
N VAL A 65 13.69 -26.58 -8.50
CA VAL A 65 14.59 -26.07 -7.44
C VAL A 65 14.93 -24.59 -7.68
N LEU A 66 15.09 -24.18 -8.95
CA LEU A 66 15.32 -22.79 -9.32
C LEU A 66 14.10 -21.91 -9.03
N ALA A 67 12.89 -22.37 -9.38
CA ALA A 67 11.66 -21.64 -9.07
C ALA A 67 11.48 -21.43 -7.55
N THR A 68 11.77 -22.46 -6.73
CA THR A 68 11.73 -22.31 -5.26
C THR A 68 12.79 -21.34 -4.75
N SER A 69 14.00 -21.34 -5.32
CA SER A 69 15.06 -20.40 -4.94
C SER A 69 14.67 -18.96 -5.26
N ASN A 70 14.05 -18.72 -6.42
CA ASN A 70 13.61 -17.38 -6.83
C ASN A 70 12.52 -16.85 -5.89
N VAL A 71 11.55 -17.67 -5.51
CA VAL A 71 10.51 -17.28 -4.54
C VAL A 71 11.11 -16.85 -3.20
N LEU A 72 12.14 -17.57 -2.71
CA LEU A 72 12.83 -17.20 -1.47
C LEU A 72 13.63 -15.90 -1.60
N CYS A 73 14.30 -15.68 -2.75
CA CYS A 73 14.99 -14.42 -3.03
C CYS A 73 13.99 -13.25 -3.10
N ASP A 74 12.88 -13.42 -3.81
CA ASP A 74 11.83 -12.40 -3.93
C ASP A 74 11.23 -12.06 -2.56
N MET A 75 11.01 -13.06 -1.70
CA MET A 75 10.55 -12.86 -0.33
C MET A 75 11.58 -12.12 0.53
N ALA A 76 12.88 -12.44 0.40
CA ALA A 76 13.94 -11.72 1.10
C ALA A 76 13.97 -10.24 0.69
N LEU A 77 13.91 -9.96 -0.62
CA LEU A 77 13.83 -8.60 -1.14
C LEU A 77 12.58 -7.86 -0.65
N ALA A 78 11.43 -8.55 -0.59
CA ALA A 78 10.19 -7.96 -0.06
C ALA A 78 10.35 -7.50 1.40
N HIS A 79 11.05 -8.27 2.23
CA HIS A 79 11.37 -7.86 3.61
C HIS A 79 12.33 -6.68 3.68
N GLU A 80 13.30 -6.59 2.76
CA GLU A 80 14.22 -5.45 2.69
C GLU A 80 13.47 -4.16 2.35
N PHE A 81 12.63 -4.19 1.30
CA PHE A 81 11.79 -3.05 0.93
C PHE A 81 10.82 -2.68 2.05
N GLN A 82 10.18 -3.66 2.70
CA GLN A 82 9.29 -3.39 3.82
C GLN A 82 10.02 -2.65 4.96
N ARG A 83 11.23 -3.08 5.30
CA ARG A 83 12.05 -2.43 6.33
C ARG A 83 12.43 -1.01 5.95
N GLU A 84 12.84 -0.80 4.70
CA GLU A 84 13.18 0.52 4.17
C GLU A 84 11.97 1.47 4.21
N LEU A 85 10.83 1.04 3.68
CA LEU A 85 9.57 1.80 3.67
C LEU A 85 9.02 2.11 5.07
N LEU A 86 9.27 1.24 6.06
CA LEU A 86 8.90 1.50 7.46
C LEU A 86 9.90 2.42 8.17
N GLY A 87 11.12 2.57 7.65
CA GLY A 87 12.14 3.48 8.16
C GLY A 87 12.07 4.89 7.58
N MET A 88 11.32 5.11 6.51
CA MET A 88 11.11 6.44 5.92
C MET A 88 10.28 7.32 6.86
N ASP A 89 10.82 8.47 7.24
CA ASP A 89 10.17 9.52 8.02
C ASP A 89 10.37 10.86 7.32
N PHE A 90 9.32 11.35 6.63
CA PHE A 90 9.40 12.57 5.85
C PHE A 90 9.37 13.84 6.72
N ASP A 91 8.77 13.78 7.91
CA ASP A 91 8.62 14.94 8.80
C ASP A 91 9.93 15.25 9.52
N ALA A 92 10.61 14.22 10.04
CA ALA A 92 11.92 14.39 10.68
C ALA A 92 12.97 14.97 9.71
N LEU A 93 12.87 14.62 8.43
CA LEU A 93 13.75 15.14 7.39
C LEU A 93 13.59 16.65 7.18
N ILE A 94 12.36 17.18 7.27
CA ILE A 94 12.11 18.63 7.15
C ILE A 94 12.66 19.37 8.37
N LEU A 95 12.36 18.89 9.58
CA LEU A 95 12.78 19.54 10.83
C LEU A 95 14.30 19.74 10.89
N GLN A 96 15.07 18.75 10.44
CA GLN A 96 16.53 18.86 10.38
C GLN A 96 17.01 19.99 9.44
N GLU A 97 16.32 20.24 8.33
CA GLU A 97 16.68 21.27 7.36
C GLU A 97 16.36 22.68 7.87
N GLU A 98 15.19 22.82 8.52
CA GLU A 98 14.80 24.05 9.20
C GLU A 98 15.76 24.40 10.35
N ASP A 99 16.19 23.41 11.13
CA ASP A 99 17.20 23.56 12.19
C ASP A 99 18.55 24.07 11.66
N HIS A 100 18.90 23.73 10.41
CA HIS A 100 20.09 24.23 9.73
C HIS A 100 19.91 25.61 9.09
N GLY A 101 18.76 26.26 9.29
CA GLY A 101 18.46 27.61 8.80
C GLY A 101 17.97 27.67 7.36
N PHE A 102 17.54 26.55 6.79
CA PHE A 102 17.01 26.47 5.43
C PHE A 102 15.49 26.26 5.48
N PRO A 103 14.67 27.33 5.46
CA PRO A 103 13.21 27.17 5.44
C PRO A 103 12.79 26.49 4.14
N VAL A 104 12.19 25.31 4.23
CA VAL A 104 11.67 24.59 3.08
C VAL A 104 10.36 25.28 2.69
N GLN A 105 10.29 25.89 1.49
CA GLN A 105 9.06 26.47 0.92
C GLN A 105 8.99 26.23 -0.59
N THR A 106 7.84 25.76 -1.08
CA THR A 106 7.59 25.57 -2.53
C THR A 106 7.35 26.87 -3.27
N ARG A 107 6.82 27.89 -2.58
CA ARG A 107 6.36 29.16 -3.20
C ARG A 107 5.36 28.93 -4.33
N ASP A 108 4.71 27.77 -4.34
CA ASP A 108 3.64 27.39 -5.25
C ASP A 108 2.40 27.10 -4.42
N ASP A 109 1.41 27.99 -4.50
CA ASP A 109 0.15 27.86 -3.78
C ASP A 109 -0.67 26.64 -4.26
N SER A 110 -0.42 26.17 -5.49
CA SER A 110 -1.05 24.96 -6.03
C SER A 110 -0.37 23.68 -5.54
N THR A 111 0.88 23.75 -5.08
CA THR A 111 1.64 22.62 -4.54
C THR A 111 2.43 23.03 -3.29
N PRO A 112 1.75 23.36 -2.18
CA PRO A 112 2.42 23.53 -0.90
C PRO A 112 3.16 22.25 -0.48
N ILE A 113 4.13 22.40 0.42
CA ILE A 113 4.94 21.26 0.93
C ILE A 113 4.08 20.16 1.52
N SER A 114 2.97 20.51 2.17
CA SER A 114 2.01 19.55 2.70
C SER A 114 1.51 18.58 1.61
N HIS A 115 1.25 19.06 0.38
CA HIS A 115 0.85 18.19 -0.72
C HIS A 115 1.99 17.24 -1.11
N LEU A 116 3.24 17.69 -1.07
CA LEU A 116 4.41 16.87 -1.40
C LEU A 116 4.67 15.80 -0.34
N LEU A 117 4.54 16.15 0.94
CA LEU A 117 4.61 15.23 2.07
C LEU A 117 3.52 14.16 1.99
N LEU A 118 2.27 14.57 1.80
CA LEU A 118 1.15 13.64 1.63
C LEU A 118 1.34 12.74 0.41
N THR A 119 1.91 13.27 -0.68
CA THR A 119 2.21 12.46 -1.87
C THR A 119 3.31 11.44 -1.59
N ALA A 120 4.39 11.83 -0.88
CA ALA A 120 5.45 10.92 -0.47
C ALA A 120 4.93 9.82 0.46
N GLU A 121 4.12 10.18 1.45
CA GLU A 121 3.47 9.24 2.36
C GLU A 121 2.52 8.30 1.62
N ALA A 122 1.78 8.80 0.62
CA ALA A 122 0.95 7.97 -0.23
C ALA A 122 1.78 6.96 -1.04
N TYR A 123 2.96 7.33 -1.57
CA TYR A 123 3.86 6.38 -2.23
C TYR A 123 4.39 5.32 -1.26
N ARG A 124 4.78 5.73 -0.05
CA ARG A 124 5.25 4.82 0.99
C ARG A 124 4.17 3.80 1.36
N GLN A 125 2.96 4.27 1.62
CA GLN A 125 1.81 3.44 1.96
C GLN A 125 1.35 2.57 0.78
N ALA A 126 1.34 3.10 -0.44
CA ALA A 126 1.02 2.34 -1.64
C ALA A 126 2.02 1.20 -1.86
N SER A 127 3.32 1.44 -1.68
CA SER A 127 4.37 0.41 -1.77
C SER A 127 4.15 -0.72 -0.77
N LEU A 128 3.88 -0.38 0.50
CA LEU A 128 3.58 -1.37 1.53
C LEU A 128 2.32 -2.18 1.19
N LEU A 129 1.26 -1.51 0.71
CA LEU A 129 0.05 -2.18 0.25
C LEU A 129 0.35 -3.17 -0.89
N GLN A 130 1.15 -2.78 -1.88
CA GLN A 130 1.52 -3.67 -2.99
C GLN A 130 2.30 -4.90 -2.52
N LEU A 131 3.26 -4.72 -1.61
CA LEU A 131 3.99 -5.84 -1.01
C LEU A 131 3.03 -6.81 -0.32
N HIS A 132 2.10 -6.32 0.50
CA HIS A 132 1.16 -7.18 1.21
C HIS A 132 0.08 -7.82 0.31
N LEU A 133 -0.22 -7.22 -0.85
CA LEU A 133 -1.08 -7.84 -1.87
C LEU A 133 -0.37 -8.99 -2.58
N SER A 134 0.92 -8.86 -2.88
CA SER A 134 1.67 -9.88 -3.64
C SER A 134 2.31 -10.96 -2.77
N PHE A 135 2.74 -10.64 -1.55
CA PHE A 135 3.46 -11.57 -0.68
C PHE A 135 2.58 -12.02 0.47
N SER A 136 2.12 -13.28 0.36
CA SER A 136 1.10 -13.87 1.25
C SER A 136 1.51 -13.88 2.72
N ASP A 137 2.79 -14.09 2.94
CA ASP A 137 3.39 -14.49 4.21
C ASP A 137 4.18 -13.36 4.87
N LEU A 138 4.20 -12.16 4.25
CA LEU A 138 4.93 -11.02 4.77
C LEU A 138 4.39 -10.65 6.15
N GLU A 139 5.28 -10.54 7.15
CA GLU A 139 4.90 -10.35 8.55
C GLU A 139 3.93 -9.16 8.71
N THR A 140 2.73 -9.43 9.22
CA THR A 140 1.87 -8.41 9.79
C THR A 140 2.19 -8.29 11.28
N LYS A 141 2.09 -7.10 11.87
CA LYS A 141 2.27 -6.88 13.33
C LYS A 141 1.40 -7.82 14.19
N GLN A 142 0.32 -8.35 13.61
CA GLN A 142 -0.60 -9.31 14.20
C GLN A 142 -0.06 -10.75 14.18
N ASN A 143 0.63 -11.16 13.11
CA ASN A 143 1.17 -12.52 12.94
C ASN A 143 2.27 -12.86 13.98
N ARG A 144 3.01 -11.85 14.47
CA ARG A 144 4.00 -12.02 15.56
C ARG A 144 3.41 -12.44 16.90
N LYS A 145 2.12 -12.17 17.16
CA LYS A 145 1.46 -12.52 18.43
C LYS A 145 0.88 -13.93 18.40
N SER A 146 0.51 -14.43 17.22
CA SER A 146 -0.11 -15.74 16.99
C SER A 146 0.90 -16.87 16.80
N SER A 147 2.13 -16.59 16.39
CA SER A 147 3.17 -17.62 16.18
C SER A 147 3.79 -18.20 17.48
N ALA A 148 3.41 -17.68 18.65
CA ALA A 148 3.86 -18.18 19.95
C ALA A 148 3.06 -19.40 20.47
N SER A 149 1.99 -19.82 19.80
CA SER A 149 1.17 -20.97 20.23
C SER A 149 1.44 -22.24 19.39
N THR A 150 2.00 -23.24 20.07
CA THR A 150 2.02 -24.71 19.84
C THR A 150 1.85 -25.27 18.42
N PRO A 151 2.73 -26.19 17.97
CA PRO A 151 2.57 -26.88 16.69
C PRO A 151 1.41 -27.89 16.72
N PHE A 152 0.78 -28.06 15.54
CA PHE A 152 -0.09 -29.17 15.13
C PHE A 152 -1.57 -29.16 15.57
N LYS A 153 -2.40 -28.46 14.78
CA LYS A 153 -3.65 -28.94 14.13
C LYS A 153 -4.24 -27.76 13.33
N ILE A 154 -4.04 -27.74 12.02
CA ILE A 154 -4.65 -26.74 11.14
C ILE A 154 -6.11 -27.15 10.92
N ASP A 155 -7.04 -26.42 11.51
CA ASP A 155 -8.47 -26.65 11.31
C ASP A 155 -9.00 -25.77 10.16
N ALA A 156 -10.00 -26.24 9.41
CA ALA A 156 -10.52 -25.51 8.25
C ALA A 156 -11.17 -24.16 8.64
N SER A 157 -11.64 -24.06 9.88
CA SER A 157 -12.13 -22.82 10.50
C SER A 157 -11.00 -21.80 10.75
N GLN A 158 -9.80 -22.27 11.11
CA GLN A 158 -8.63 -21.42 11.36
C GLN A 158 -8.12 -20.80 10.05
N PHE A 159 -8.10 -21.58 8.96
CA PHE A 159 -7.71 -21.08 7.63
C PHE A 159 -8.65 -19.98 7.14
N LYS A 160 -9.98 -20.16 7.31
CA LYS A 160 -10.96 -19.11 6.99
C LYS A 160 -10.81 -17.87 7.86
N GLY A 161 -10.49 -18.03 9.14
CA GLY A 161 -10.22 -16.93 10.06
C GLY A 161 -8.99 -16.11 9.67
N ASP A 162 -7.92 -16.78 9.26
CA ASP A 162 -6.67 -16.14 8.81
C ASP A 162 -6.86 -15.35 7.51
N GLU A 163 -7.60 -15.90 6.55
CA GLU A 163 -7.95 -15.21 5.30
C GLU A 163 -8.78 -13.94 5.54
N GLN A 164 -9.74 -13.99 6.48
CA GLN A 164 -10.56 -12.82 6.86
C GLN A 164 -9.74 -11.76 7.58
N ALA A 165 -8.85 -12.15 8.50
CA ALA A 165 -7.94 -11.21 9.17
C ALA A 165 -6.96 -10.54 8.17
N ARG A 166 -6.45 -11.31 7.19
CA ARG A 166 -5.63 -10.82 6.07
C ARG A 166 -6.41 -9.85 5.18
N ALA A 167 -7.67 -10.14 4.88
CA ALA A 167 -8.56 -9.24 4.13
C ALA A 167 -8.84 -7.93 4.87
N GLU A 168 -9.11 -7.99 6.18
CA GLU A 168 -9.33 -6.81 7.03
C GLU A 168 -8.08 -5.93 7.10
N PHE A 169 -6.92 -6.56 7.27
CA PHE A 169 -5.63 -5.87 7.29
C PHE A 169 -5.38 -5.11 5.99
N LEU A 170 -5.60 -5.76 4.83
CA LEU A 170 -5.43 -5.14 3.51
C LEU A 170 -6.43 -4.02 3.28
N LEU A 171 -7.69 -4.21 3.67
CA LEU A 171 -8.72 -3.18 3.56
C LEU A 171 -8.35 -1.95 4.39
N ARG A 172 -7.94 -2.13 5.64
CA ARG A 172 -7.48 -1.03 6.51
C ARG A 172 -6.32 -0.25 5.87
N MET A 173 -5.29 -0.94 5.38
CA MET A 173 -4.16 -0.29 4.69
C MET A 173 -4.61 0.49 3.45
N THR A 174 -5.56 -0.07 2.70
CA THR A 174 -6.13 0.57 1.52
C THR A 174 -6.91 1.84 1.89
N LEU A 175 -7.72 1.78 2.95
CA LEU A 175 -8.47 2.93 3.43
C LEU A 175 -7.55 4.02 4.00
N GLU A 176 -6.47 3.65 4.70
CA GLU A 176 -5.41 4.58 5.13
C GLU A 176 -4.76 5.29 3.92
N LEU A 177 -4.44 4.57 2.84
CA LEU A 177 -3.94 5.17 1.60
C LEU A 177 -4.97 6.15 0.98
N VAL A 178 -6.24 5.75 0.93
CA VAL A 178 -7.31 6.61 0.41
C VAL A 178 -7.47 7.87 1.26
N GLU A 179 -7.38 7.77 2.58
CA GLU A 179 -7.45 8.91 3.49
C GLU A 179 -6.32 9.92 3.26
N ILE A 180 -5.09 9.45 3.03
CA ILE A 180 -3.96 10.32 2.64
C ILE A 180 -4.26 11.01 1.30
N LEU A 181 -4.73 10.27 0.30
CA LEU A 181 -5.02 10.81 -1.03
C LEU A 181 -6.18 11.83 -1.02
N ILE A 182 -7.16 11.68 -0.14
CA ILE A 182 -8.28 12.63 0.02
C ILE A 182 -7.77 14.01 0.46
N GLN A 183 -6.75 14.04 1.32
CA GLN A 183 -6.17 15.29 1.83
C GLN A 183 -5.45 16.12 0.76
N ILE A 184 -5.10 15.52 -0.38
CA ILE A 184 -4.45 16.23 -1.48
C ILE A 184 -5.53 16.79 -2.43
N PRO A 185 -5.62 18.11 -2.64
CA PRO A 185 -6.59 18.71 -3.58
C PRO A 185 -6.46 18.19 -5.00
N ALA A 186 -7.55 18.17 -5.77
CA ALA A 186 -7.54 17.67 -7.16
C ALA A 186 -6.78 18.62 -8.10
N GLU A 187 -6.71 19.88 -7.69
CA GLU A 187 -6.04 20.98 -8.35
C GLU A 187 -4.54 21.01 -8.04
N SER A 188 -4.06 20.15 -7.13
CA SER A 188 -2.66 20.10 -6.73
C SER A 188 -1.74 19.97 -7.95
N GLY A 189 -0.64 20.73 -8.00
CA GLY A 189 0.33 20.60 -9.08
C GLY A 189 1.04 19.24 -9.10
N SER A 190 1.03 18.49 -7.98
CA SER A 190 1.53 17.11 -7.90
C SER A 190 0.63 16.05 -8.55
N LYS A 191 -0.52 16.43 -9.12
CA LYS A 191 -1.52 15.48 -9.65
C LYS A 191 -1.03 14.59 -10.79
N SER A 192 0.00 14.99 -11.53
CA SER A 192 0.57 14.21 -12.65
C SER A 192 1.22 12.89 -12.22
N ILE A 193 1.68 12.80 -10.96
CA ILE A 193 2.35 11.61 -10.41
C ILE A 193 1.39 10.72 -9.58
N HIS A 194 0.16 11.16 -9.33
CA HIS A 194 -0.83 10.37 -8.58
C HIS A 194 -1.49 9.18 -9.29
N PRO A 195 -1.51 9.02 -10.64
CA PRO A 195 -2.25 7.92 -11.28
C PRO A 195 -1.95 6.53 -10.70
N MET A 196 -0.67 6.23 -10.44
CA MET A 196 -0.28 4.95 -9.85
C MET A 196 -0.76 4.76 -8.42
N LEU A 197 -0.83 5.83 -7.62
CA LEU A 197 -1.34 5.77 -6.25
C LEU A 197 -2.83 5.40 -6.24
N TYR A 198 -3.60 5.97 -7.17
CA TYR A 198 -5.01 5.63 -7.35
C TYR A 198 -5.22 4.20 -7.84
N VAL A 199 -4.35 3.68 -8.73
CA VAL A 199 -4.39 2.27 -9.14
C VAL A 199 -4.02 1.34 -7.97
N SER A 200 -2.99 1.67 -7.20
CA SER A 200 -2.61 0.93 -6.00
C SER A 200 -3.75 0.87 -4.98
N ALA A 201 -4.46 1.99 -4.76
CA ALA A 201 -5.66 2.00 -3.93
C ALA A 201 -6.77 1.14 -4.54
N ALA A 202 -7.04 1.27 -5.85
CA ALA A 202 -8.07 0.49 -6.53
C ALA A 202 -7.84 -1.03 -6.40
N ALA A 203 -6.59 -1.48 -6.46
CA ALA A 203 -6.20 -2.88 -6.30
C ALA A 203 -6.51 -3.44 -4.90
N GLY A 204 -6.57 -2.59 -3.87
CA GLY A 204 -6.95 -2.99 -2.51
C GLY A 204 -8.46 -2.94 -2.23
N LEU A 205 -9.26 -2.27 -3.07
CA LEU A 205 -10.70 -2.05 -2.85
C LEU A 205 -11.56 -3.24 -3.29
N ARG A 206 -11.54 -4.30 -2.49
CA ARG A 206 -12.25 -5.57 -2.71
C ARG A 206 -13.43 -5.73 -1.76
N TYR A 207 -14.56 -6.24 -2.25
CA TYR A 207 -15.64 -6.68 -1.38
C TYR A 207 -15.32 -8.07 -0.84
N TYR A 208 -15.43 -8.23 0.47
CA TYR A 208 -15.22 -9.51 1.16
C TYR A 208 -16.55 -10.01 1.75
N ALA A 209 -16.79 -11.32 1.67
CA ALA A 209 -17.95 -11.97 2.28
C ALA A 209 -17.59 -12.39 3.71
N TRP A 210 -17.97 -11.58 4.69
CA TRP A 210 -17.65 -11.79 6.10
C TRP A 210 -18.63 -12.80 6.74
N THR A 211 -18.19 -14.02 7.02
CA THR A 211 -18.98 -15.01 7.76
C THR A 211 -18.68 -14.91 9.26
N GLU A 212 -19.65 -14.51 10.06
CA GLU A 212 -19.53 -14.50 11.53
C GLU A 212 -19.46 -15.95 12.05
N THR A 213 -18.45 -16.25 12.88
CA THR A 213 -18.47 -17.43 13.76
C THR A 213 -19.14 -16.99 15.05
N GLN A 214 -20.47 -17.08 15.12
CA GLN A 214 -21.19 -16.85 16.36
C GLN A 214 -20.90 -18.00 17.34
N ASP A 215 -20.02 -17.75 18.31
CA ASP A 215 -19.98 -18.52 19.56
C ASP A 215 -21.24 -18.21 20.38
N ILE A 216 -22.35 -18.88 20.03
CA ILE A 216 -23.58 -18.86 20.83
C ILE A 216 -23.32 -19.70 22.10
N SER A 217 -22.80 -19.06 23.15
CA SER A 217 -22.94 -19.59 24.50
C SER A 217 -24.42 -19.53 24.89
N SER A 218 -25.06 -20.68 24.74
CA SER A 218 -26.46 -20.93 25.05
C SER A 218 -26.72 -20.80 26.56
N ALA A 219 -27.42 -19.74 26.96
CA ALA A 219 -28.13 -19.69 28.24
C ALA A 219 -29.63 -19.91 27.98
N SER A 220 -30.08 -21.12 28.29
CA SER A 220 -31.45 -21.62 28.19
C SER A 220 -32.40 -20.95 29.20
N VAL A 221 -33.58 -20.48 28.76
CA VAL A 221 -34.80 -20.37 29.58
C VAL A 221 -36.07 -20.58 28.71
N PRO A 222 -37.12 -21.32 29.16
CA PRO A 222 -38.16 -21.85 28.28
C PRO A 222 -39.46 -21.02 28.17
N ALA A 223 -40.04 -21.11 26.98
CA ALA A 223 -41.45 -21.16 26.55
C ALA A 223 -42.57 -20.42 27.33
N LYS A 224 -43.36 -19.62 26.58
CA LYS A 224 -44.84 -19.64 26.63
C LYS A 224 -45.48 -19.16 25.30
N GLU A 225 -46.50 -19.91 24.88
CA GLU A 225 -47.23 -19.87 23.60
C GLU A 225 -48.23 -18.71 23.47
N THR A 226 -48.51 -18.23 22.24
CA THR A 226 -49.82 -18.28 21.52
C THR A 226 -49.93 -17.23 20.39
N GLY A 227 -50.50 -17.62 19.23
CA GLY A 227 -51.15 -16.68 18.29
C GLY A 227 -50.81 -16.82 16.80
N VAL A 228 -51.80 -17.10 15.96
CA VAL A 228 -51.72 -17.57 14.57
C VAL A 228 -51.80 -16.41 13.52
N ILE A 229 -51.27 -16.65 12.30
CA ILE A 229 -51.75 -16.25 10.94
C ILE A 229 -50.81 -15.37 10.04
N THR A 230 -50.08 -16.09 9.17
CA THR A 230 -49.72 -15.91 7.73
C THR A 230 -49.00 -14.66 7.14
N ARG A 231 -47.94 -15.03 6.38
CA ARG A 231 -47.63 -14.69 4.96
C ARG A 231 -46.80 -13.43 4.67
N ALA A 232 -45.50 -13.63 4.44
CA ALA A 232 -44.85 -13.49 3.12
C ALA A 232 -43.39 -13.94 3.22
N THR A 233 -42.94 -14.65 2.19
CA THR A 233 -41.58 -15.06 1.94
C THR A 233 -40.64 -13.84 1.89
N LEU A 234 -39.86 -13.66 2.95
CA LEU A 234 -38.56 -13.00 2.89
C LEU A 234 -37.61 -13.96 3.58
N SER A 235 -36.70 -14.53 2.79
CA SER A 235 -35.56 -15.26 3.29
C SER A 235 -34.68 -14.25 4.03
N GLU A 236 -34.97 -14.02 5.30
CA GLU A 236 -34.08 -13.33 6.23
C GLU A 236 -32.89 -14.26 6.50
N ASP A 237 -31.81 -14.02 5.77
CA ASP A 237 -30.51 -14.63 6.05
C ASP A 237 -29.92 -13.90 7.28
N PRO A 238 -29.69 -14.57 8.41
CA PRO A 238 -29.34 -13.89 9.65
C PRO A 238 -27.85 -13.50 9.64
N GLY A 239 -27.57 -12.20 9.76
CA GLY A 239 -26.32 -11.71 10.37
C GLY A 239 -25.16 -11.31 9.45
N LEU A 240 -25.40 -10.96 8.18
CA LEU A 240 -24.37 -10.34 7.35
C LEU A 240 -24.14 -8.87 7.77
N PHE A 241 -23.20 -8.62 8.69
CA PHE A 241 -22.63 -7.28 8.96
C PHE A 241 -21.74 -6.81 7.79
N LEU A 242 -22.30 -6.79 6.59
CA LEU A 242 -21.74 -6.21 5.38
C LEU A 242 -21.88 -4.68 5.23
N PRO A 243 -22.77 -3.92 5.92
CA PRO A 243 -23.05 -2.55 5.51
C PRO A 243 -21.86 -1.59 5.61
N ALA A 244 -21.11 -1.62 6.72
CA ALA A 244 -20.12 -0.59 7.02
C ALA A 244 -18.92 -0.62 6.05
N HIS A 245 -18.21 -1.75 5.97
CA HIS A 245 -17.08 -1.89 5.05
C HIS A 245 -17.51 -1.78 3.59
N SER A 246 -18.68 -2.31 3.20
CA SER A 246 -19.18 -2.17 1.83
C SER A 246 -19.46 -0.70 1.46
N MET A 247 -19.98 0.09 2.39
CA MET A 247 -20.17 1.53 2.21
C MET A 247 -18.84 2.27 2.09
N GLU A 248 -17.85 1.96 2.94
CA GLU A 248 -16.50 2.54 2.89
C GLU A 248 -15.81 2.21 1.57
N ILE A 249 -15.84 0.95 1.14
CA ILE A 249 -15.30 0.50 -0.15
C ILE A 249 -16.00 1.23 -1.29
N SER A 250 -17.33 1.33 -1.26
CA SER A 250 -18.10 2.06 -2.28
C SER A 250 -17.72 3.54 -2.34
N ALA A 251 -17.55 4.20 -1.20
CA ALA A 251 -17.13 5.60 -1.13
C ALA A 251 -15.71 5.79 -1.65
N ALA A 252 -14.78 4.92 -1.26
CA ALA A 252 -13.40 4.93 -1.73
C ALA A 252 -13.31 4.66 -3.24
N ARG A 253 -14.06 3.69 -3.78
CA ARG A 253 -14.13 3.42 -5.23
C ARG A 253 -14.65 4.65 -5.99
N LYS A 254 -15.70 5.32 -5.48
CA LYS A 254 -16.21 6.58 -6.07
C LYS A 254 -15.15 7.68 -6.06
N PHE A 255 -14.43 7.85 -4.95
CA PHE A 255 -13.35 8.82 -4.84
C PHE A 255 -12.23 8.56 -5.85
N VAL A 256 -11.70 7.33 -5.89
CA VAL A 256 -10.64 6.92 -6.83
C VAL A 256 -11.08 7.14 -8.28
N TRP A 257 -12.32 6.74 -8.60
CA TRP A 257 -12.89 6.93 -9.93
C TRP A 257 -12.99 8.41 -10.32
N ALA A 258 -13.49 9.26 -9.42
CA ALA A 258 -13.64 10.69 -9.65
C ALA A 258 -12.27 11.37 -9.88
N ARG A 259 -11.25 11.02 -9.09
CA ARG A 259 -9.91 11.58 -9.24
C ARG A 259 -9.25 11.18 -10.57
N LEU A 260 -9.30 9.91 -10.94
CA LEU A 260 -8.76 9.44 -12.22
C LEU A 260 -9.51 10.05 -13.41
N SER A 261 -10.84 10.17 -13.33
CA SER A 261 -11.65 10.82 -14.37
C SER A 261 -11.31 12.30 -14.54
N GLY A 262 -11.11 13.02 -13.42
CA GLY A 262 -10.71 14.42 -13.42
C GLY A 262 -9.31 14.62 -14.02
N LEU A 263 -8.37 13.73 -13.69
CA LEU A 263 -7.04 13.71 -14.30
C LEU A 263 -7.14 13.54 -15.82
N GLN A 264 -7.91 12.57 -16.31
CA GLN A 264 -8.07 12.34 -17.75
C GLN A 264 -8.59 13.56 -18.51
N GLN A 265 -9.54 14.30 -17.94
CA GLN A 265 -10.09 15.50 -18.58
C GLN A 265 -9.08 16.66 -18.66
N ALA A 266 -8.06 16.66 -17.80
CA ALA A 266 -7.03 17.69 -17.78
C ALA A 266 -5.93 17.50 -18.84
N PHE A 267 -5.85 16.35 -19.52
CA PHE A 267 -4.82 16.07 -20.52
C PHE A 267 -5.40 16.13 -21.95
N PRO A 268 -4.83 16.93 -22.88
CA PRO A 268 -5.44 17.16 -24.20
C PRO A 268 -5.55 15.95 -25.15
N GLU A 269 -4.83 14.86 -24.90
CA GLU A 269 -4.84 13.67 -25.75
C GLU A 269 -5.68 12.52 -25.20
N ARG A 270 -6.20 11.72 -26.12
CA ARG A 270 -7.00 10.51 -25.95
C ARG A 270 -6.19 9.28 -25.51
N THR A 271 -4.95 9.45 -25.05
CA THR A 271 -4.07 8.34 -24.63
C THR A 271 -4.16 7.99 -23.15
N SER A 272 -4.97 8.67 -22.34
CA SER A 272 -5.06 8.47 -20.88
C SER A 272 -6.19 7.53 -20.39
N ASP A 273 -7.10 7.05 -21.26
CA ASP A 273 -8.27 6.23 -20.87
C ASP A 273 -7.91 4.79 -20.43
N SER A 274 -6.66 4.32 -20.63
CA SER A 274 -6.23 2.96 -20.27
C SER A 274 -6.29 2.71 -18.76
N THR A 275 -5.95 3.71 -17.94
CA THR A 275 -5.96 3.60 -16.47
C THR A 275 -7.37 3.40 -15.92
N LEU A 276 -8.37 4.14 -16.41
CA LEU A 276 -9.76 3.95 -16.00
C LEU A 276 -10.32 2.59 -16.45
N ARG A 277 -9.93 2.13 -17.64
CA ARG A 277 -10.29 0.78 -18.12
C ARG A 277 -9.65 -0.30 -17.26
N LEU A 278 -8.40 -0.12 -16.85
CA LEU A 278 -7.69 -1.06 -15.99
C LEU A 278 -8.39 -1.16 -14.62
N VAL A 279 -8.69 -0.03 -13.98
CA VAL A 279 -9.42 -0.02 -12.69
C VAL A 279 -10.80 -0.68 -12.80
N LYS A 280 -11.53 -0.43 -13.89
CA LYS A 280 -12.79 -1.13 -14.20
C LYS A 280 -12.59 -2.65 -14.33
N ALA A 281 -11.55 -3.09 -15.03
CA ALA A 281 -11.24 -4.50 -15.21
C ALA A 281 -10.88 -5.16 -13.86
N ILE A 282 -10.07 -4.50 -13.04
CA ILE A 282 -9.70 -4.96 -11.69
C ILE A 282 -10.96 -5.16 -10.84
N TRP A 283 -11.83 -4.15 -10.73
CA TRP A 283 -13.04 -4.27 -9.91
C TRP A 283 -14.03 -5.29 -10.46
N LYS A 284 -14.17 -5.39 -11.78
CA LYS A 284 -15.00 -6.42 -12.40
C LYS A 284 -14.52 -7.82 -12.03
N GLU A 285 -13.22 -8.08 -12.16
CA GLU A 285 -12.62 -9.37 -11.78
C GLU A 285 -12.86 -9.69 -10.30
N TYR A 286 -12.72 -8.69 -9.43
CA TYR A 286 -12.92 -8.84 -7.99
C TYR A 286 -14.37 -9.14 -7.63
N ASP A 287 -15.31 -8.45 -8.29
CA ASP A 287 -16.74 -8.59 -8.02
C ASP A 287 -17.28 -9.93 -8.61
N ASP A 288 -16.73 -10.39 -9.75
CA ASP A 288 -17.09 -11.67 -10.40
C ASP A 288 -16.46 -12.90 -9.69
N SER A 289 -15.28 -12.74 -9.07
CA SER A 289 -14.55 -13.80 -8.35
C SER A 289 -15.26 -14.33 -7.09
N SER A 290 -16.35 -13.68 -6.65
CA SER A 290 -17.29 -14.17 -5.62
C SER A 290 -17.83 -15.58 -5.92
N SER A 291 -17.73 -16.01 -7.18
CA SER A 291 -18.01 -17.36 -7.69
C SER A 291 -17.15 -18.48 -7.10
N GLY A 292 -16.08 -18.17 -6.34
CA GLY A 292 -15.35 -19.16 -5.53
C GLY A 292 -14.02 -19.65 -6.12
N HIS A 293 -13.44 -18.93 -7.08
CA HIS A 293 -12.07 -19.12 -7.56
C HIS A 293 -11.09 -18.18 -6.84
N PRO A 294 -9.78 -18.49 -6.78
CA PRO A 294 -8.78 -17.55 -6.32
C PRO A 294 -8.83 -16.30 -7.19
N CYS A 295 -9.13 -15.15 -6.58
CA CYS A 295 -9.15 -13.88 -7.28
C CYS A 295 -7.78 -13.59 -7.91
N ALA A 296 -7.75 -13.26 -9.21
CA ALA A 296 -6.52 -12.92 -9.90
C ALA A 296 -5.84 -11.69 -9.27
N HIS A 297 -4.50 -11.66 -9.29
CA HIS A 297 -3.77 -10.48 -8.87
C HIS A 297 -3.97 -9.36 -9.90
N TRP A 298 -4.04 -8.09 -9.49
CA TRP A 298 -4.35 -6.99 -10.41
C TRP A 298 -3.28 -6.81 -11.52
N LEU A 299 -2.04 -7.21 -11.26
CA LEU A 299 -0.96 -7.26 -12.25
C LEU A 299 -1.23 -8.31 -13.35
N ASP A 300 -1.89 -9.41 -13.02
CA ASP A 300 -2.31 -10.41 -14.01
C ASP A 300 -3.43 -9.83 -14.87
N VAL A 301 -4.42 -9.15 -14.26
CA VAL A 301 -5.48 -8.44 -14.98
C VAL A 301 -4.88 -7.41 -15.96
N MET A 302 -3.86 -6.68 -15.52
CA MET A 302 -3.13 -5.73 -16.37
C MET A 302 -2.44 -6.43 -17.55
N ALA A 303 -1.76 -7.56 -17.29
CA ALA A 303 -1.06 -8.33 -18.31
C ALA A 303 -2.03 -8.97 -19.34
N GLU A 304 -3.18 -9.46 -18.89
CA GLU A 304 -4.18 -10.14 -19.73
C GLU A 304 -5.00 -9.17 -20.58
N THR A 305 -5.35 -8.02 -20.02
CA THR A 305 -6.10 -6.99 -20.75
C THR A 305 -5.21 -6.14 -21.67
N GLY A 306 -3.88 -6.19 -21.50
CA GLY A 306 -2.94 -5.33 -22.21
C GLY A 306 -3.11 -3.84 -21.90
N LEU A 307 -3.82 -3.50 -20.83
CA LEU A 307 -4.09 -2.14 -20.40
C LEU A 307 -2.88 -1.62 -19.61
N GLY A 308 -1.84 -1.22 -20.35
CA GLY A 308 -0.69 -0.56 -19.76
C GLY A 308 -1.06 0.80 -19.15
N ILE A 309 -0.45 1.11 -18.00
CA ILE A 309 -0.45 2.47 -17.49
C ILE A 309 0.66 3.19 -18.25
N THR A 310 0.28 3.94 -19.28
CA THR A 310 1.19 4.89 -19.91
C THR A 310 1.33 6.08 -18.95
N LEU A 311 2.28 5.97 -18.03
CA LEU A 311 2.89 7.15 -17.44
C LEU A 311 3.72 7.76 -18.56
N TRP A 312 3.30 8.95 -18.96
CA TRP A 312 3.82 9.86 -19.97
C TRP A 312 5.29 9.65 -20.38
#